data_AF-A0A2V9BI74-F1
#
_entry.id   AF-A0A2V9BI74-F1
#
_cell.length_a   1.000
_cell.length_b   1.000
_cell.length_c   1.000
_cell.angle_alpha   90.00
_cell.angle_beta   90.00
_cell.angle_gamma   90.00
#
_symmetry.space_group_name_H-M   'P 1'
#
loop_
_entity.id
_entity.type
_entity.pdbx_description
1 polymer ?
#
loop_
_entity_poly.entity_id
_entity_poly.type
_entity_poly.pdbx_seq_one_letter_code
_entity_poly.pdbx_strand_id
1 'polypeptide(L)' 'HLAVALGTPVVGLYGPTDPQRNGPYSHEDIVLRNARPEETTHRRGSNYSAAMLRIPVEQVVAAVERRLGLA' A
#
# COMPACT_ATOMS: atom_id res chain seq x y z
N HIS A 1 5.61 0.88 -9.44
CA HIS A 1 6.96 0.98 -10.02
C HIS A 1 7.11 2.11 -11.03
N LEU A 2 6.24 2.25 -12.05
CA LEU A 2 6.39 3.35 -13.03
C LEU A 2 6.35 4.74 -12.37
N ALA A 3 5.37 5.01 -11.50
CA ALA A 3 5.30 6.25 -10.72
C ALA A 3 6.60 6.53 -9.95
N VAL A 4 7.12 5.51 -9.26
CA VAL A 4 8.40 5.58 -8.52
C VAL A 4 9.57 5.93 -9.46
N ALA A 5 9.66 5.27 -10.63
CA ALA A 5 10.72 5.54 -11.60
C ALA A 5 10.69 6.97 -12.16
N LEU A 6 9.52 7.61 -12.14
CA LEU A 6 9.32 8.99 -12.57
C LEU A 6 9.43 10.00 -11.40
N GLY A 7 9.82 9.57 -10.20
CA GLY A 7 9.92 10.43 -9.03
C GLY A 7 8.56 10.92 -8.50
N THR A 8 7.45 10.32 -8.94
CA THR A 8 6.12 10.67 -8.44
C THR A 8 5.96 10.14 -7.02
N PRO A 9 5.51 10.96 -6.04
CA PRO A 9 5.20 10.49 -4.70
C PRO A 9 4.17 9.35 -4.69
N VAL A 10 4.47 8.24 -4.00
CA VAL A 10 3.59 7.06 -3.96
C VAL A 10 3.08 6.75 -2.56
N VAL A 11 1.79 6.42 -2.48
CA VAL A 11 1.18 5.64 -1.40
C VAL A 11 0.68 4.32 -1.99
N GLY A 12 1.29 3.21 -1.58
CA GLY A 12 0.94 1.87 -2.05
C GLY A 12 -0.03 1.17 -1.10
N LEU A 13 -1.17 0.71 -1.63
CA LEU A 13 -2.17 -0.04 -0.86
C LEU A 13 -2.00 -1.53 -1.10
N TYR A 14 -1.70 -2.28 -0.04
CA TYR A 14 -1.44 -3.71 -0.10
C TYR A 14 -2.48 -4.45 0.73
N GLY A 15 -3.22 -5.33 0.08
CA GLY A 15 -4.12 -6.28 0.74
C GLY A 15 -3.33 -7.48 1.27
N PRO A 16 -3.56 -8.70 0.76
CA PRO A 16 -2.91 -9.88 1.32
C PRO A 16 -1.44 -10.01 0.88
N THR A 17 -1.05 -9.34 -0.21
CA THR A 17 0.30 -9.43 -0.76
C THR A 17 1.33 -8.77 0.15
N ASP A 18 2.49 -9.40 0.32
CA ASP A 18 3.61 -8.82 1.07
C ASP A 18 4.31 -7.70 0.25
N PRO A 19 4.37 -6.46 0.77
CA PRO A 19 5.06 -5.34 0.14
C PRO A 19 6.58 -5.51 0.14
N GLN A 20 7.19 -6.35 0.98
CA GLN A 20 8.64 -6.58 0.90
C GLN A 20 9.05 -7.21 -0.43
N ARG A 21 8.15 -7.97 -1.06
CA ARG A 21 8.43 -8.63 -2.34
C ARG A 21 8.48 -7.65 -3.51
N ASN A 22 7.50 -6.75 -3.60
CA ASN A 22 7.30 -5.85 -4.77
C ASN A 22 6.77 -4.46 -4.34
N GLY A 23 7.30 -3.92 -3.25
CA GLY A 23 6.97 -2.61 -2.70
C GLY A 23 7.45 -1.45 -3.58
N PRO A 24 7.03 -0.21 -3.31
CA PRO A 24 7.76 0.94 -3.82
C PRO A 24 9.22 0.89 -3.32
N TYR A 25 10.16 1.30 -4.18
CA TYR A 25 11.60 1.21 -3.88
C TYR A 25 12.09 2.37 -3.01
N SER A 26 11.47 3.56 -3.14
CA SER A 26 11.87 4.73 -2.36
C SER A 26 11.46 4.58 -0.90
N HIS A 27 12.37 4.92 0.01
CA HIS A 27 12.08 4.98 1.46
C HIS A 27 11.10 6.10 1.83
N GLU A 28 10.93 7.11 0.96
CA GLU A 28 9.96 8.18 1.16
C GLU A 28 8.53 7.76 0.83
N ASP A 29 8.35 6.70 0.03
CA ASP A 29 7.04 6.21 -0.34
C ASP A 29 6.41 5.43 0.80
N ILE A 30 5.09 5.59 0.98
CA ILE A 30 4.38 5.02 2.11
C ILE A 30 3.64 3.76 1.67
N VAL A 31 3.76 2.70 2.46
CA VAL A 31 3.01 1.46 2.28
C VAL A 31 1.94 1.34 3.35
N LEU A 32 0.69 1.15 2.93
CA LEU A 32 -0.43 0.81 3.82
C LEU A 32 -0.80 -0.66 3.64
N ARG A 33 -0.81 -1.40 4.76
CA ARG A 33 -1.18 -2.81 4.79
C ARG A 33 -1.78 -3.19 6.14
N ASN A 34 -3.08 -3.50 6.15
CA ASN A 34 -3.82 -3.93 7.34
C ASN A 34 -4.12 -5.44 7.31
N ALA A 35 -3.17 -6.22 6.75
CA ALA A 35 -3.25 -7.68 6.70
C ALA A 35 -2.67 -8.29 7.98
N ARG A 36 -3.32 -9.32 8.49
CA ARG A 36 -2.73 -10.17 9.52
C ARG A 36 -1.71 -11.12 8.90
N PRO A 37 -0.70 -11.61 9.65
CA PRO A 37 0.33 -12.49 9.10
C PRO A 37 -0.23 -13.69 8.34
N GLU A 38 -1.26 -14.34 8.89
CA GLU A 38 -1.94 -15.52 8.31
C GLU A 38 -2.70 -15.24 7.00
N GLU A 39 -2.97 -13.97 6.70
CA GLU A 39 -3.65 -13.56 5.46
C GLU A 39 -2.68 -13.33 4.30
N THR A 40 -1.37 -13.47 4.54
CA THR A 40 -0.35 -13.19 3.54
C THR A 40 -0.42 -14.21 2.40
N THR A 41 -0.76 -13.74 1.21
CA THR A 41 -0.80 -14.57 0.01
C THR A 41 -0.64 -13.74 -1.27
N HIS A 42 -0.09 -14.37 -2.30
CA HIS A 42 0.02 -13.83 -3.65
C HIS A 42 -0.90 -14.54 -4.65
N ARG A 43 -1.78 -15.43 -4.18
CA ARG A 43 -2.76 -16.10 -5.04
C ARG A 43 -3.81 -15.09 -5.52
N ARG A 44 -4.23 -15.23 -6.78
CA ARG A 44 -5.33 -14.46 -7.35
C ARG A 44 -6.67 -15.02 -6.86
N GLY A 45 -7.64 -14.13 -6.66
CA GLY A 45 -9.03 -14.46 -6.33
C GLY A 45 -9.98 -13.57 -7.13
N SER A 46 -11.26 -13.92 -7.13
CA SER A 46 -12.32 -13.16 -7.84
C SER A 46 -12.89 -12.00 -7.03
N ASN A 47 -12.59 -11.92 -5.73
CA ASN A 47 -13.08 -10.90 -4.81
C ASN A 47 -11.92 -10.13 -4.17
N TYR A 48 -12.20 -8.90 -3.72
CA TYR A 48 -11.26 -8.16 -2.88
C TYR A 48 -10.99 -8.93 -1.58
N SER A 49 -9.74 -8.92 -1.11
CA SER A 49 -9.41 -9.55 0.17
C SER A 49 -9.95 -8.72 1.33
N ALA A 50 -10.29 -9.38 2.44
CA ALA A 50 -10.68 -8.68 3.67
C ALA A 50 -9.59 -7.71 4.15
N ALA A 51 -8.31 -8.06 3.98
CA ALA A 51 -7.19 -7.18 4.31
C ALA A 51 -7.17 -5.87 3.47
N MET A 52 -7.51 -5.94 2.17
CA MET A 52 -7.63 -4.74 1.33
C MET A 52 -8.80 -3.86 1.80
N LEU A 53 -9.94 -4.49 2.08
CA LEU A 53 -11.16 -3.78 2.52
C LEU A 53 -11.05 -3.17 3.92
N ARG A 54 -10.06 -3.58 4.73
CA ARG A 54 -9.77 -3.02 6.06
C ARG A 54 -8.95 -1.73 6.01
N ILE A 55 -8.58 -1.23 4.84
CA ILE A 55 -7.86 0.05 4.72
C ILE A 55 -8.91 1.18 4.61
N PRO A 56 -9.18 1.95 5.68
CA PRO A 56 -10.12 3.06 5.63
C PRO A 56 -9.59 4.22 4.79
N VAL A 57 -10.50 4.99 4.20
CA VAL A 57 -10.18 6.13 3.33
C VAL A 57 -9.36 7.18 4.08
N GLU A 58 -9.69 7.41 5.35
CA GLU A 58 -9.03 8.37 6.22
C GLU A 58 -7.55 8.03 6.43
N GLN A 59 -7.21 6.74 6.53
CA GLN A 59 -5.81 6.28 6.62
C GLN A 59 -5.07 6.55 5.32
N VAL A 60 -5.74 6.42 4.17
CA VAL A 60 -5.17 6.72 2.85
C VAL A 60 -4.91 8.22 2.71
N VAL A 61 -5.88 9.07 3.03
CA VAL A 61 -5.75 10.53 2.97
C VAL A 61 -4.60 11.00 3.86
N ALA A 62 -4.55 10.55 5.11
CA ALA A 62 -3.46 10.91 6.02
C ALA A 62 -2.09 10.45 5.53
N ALA A 63 -1.99 9.29 4.86
CA ALA A 63 -0.75 8.84 4.24
C ALA A 63 -0.36 9.70 3.03
N VAL A 64 -1.33 10.13 2.22
CA VAL A 64 -1.09 11.03 1.08
C VAL A 64 -0.60 12.39 1.57
N GLU A 65 -1.23 12.97 2.59
CA GLU A 65 -0.79 14.24 3.18
C GLU A 65 0.64 14.16 3.71
N ARG A 66 0.98 13.10 4.47
CA ARG A 66 2.36 12.86 4.92
C ARG A 66 3.32 12.72 3.75
N ARG A 67 2.97 11.96 2.72
CA ARG A 67 3.84 11.72 1.55
C ARG A 67 4.10 12.99 0.74
N LEU A 68 3.16 13.93 0.76
CA LEU A 68 3.26 15.23 0.10
C LEU A 68 3.84 16.34 1.00
N GLY A 69 4.12 16.05 2.28
CA GLY A 69 4.60 17.06 3.24
C GLY A 69 3.56 18.11 3.62
N LEU A 70 2.27 17.74 3.57
CA LEU A 70 1.13 18.61 3.91
C LEU A 70 0.63 18.41 5.34
N ALA A 71 1.16 17.41 6.05
CA ALA A 71 0.83 17.06 7.44
C ALA A 71 1.97 17.46 8.40
#